data_AF-Q9RND9-F1
#
_entry.id   AF-Q9RND9-F1
#
_cell.length_a   1.000
_cell.length_b   1.000
_cell.length_c   1.000
_cell.angle_alpha   90.00
_cell.angle_beta   90.00
_cell.angle_gamma   90.00
#
_symmetry.space_group_name_H-M   'P 1'
#
loop_
_entity.id
_entity.type
_entity.pdbx_description
1 polymer ?
#
loop_
_entity_poly.entity_id
_entity_poly.type
_entity_poly.pdbx_seq_one_letter_code
_entity_poly.pdbx_strand_id
1 'polypeptide(L)'
;DPQNRTRFLAVGHIEPLSSGKDKTSLILAVPNRAGAVYDMLAPMAANGVSMTRFESRPARTGQWEYYFYVDVLGHRDDANVARALAALQAQVAFFKVLGSYPAQ
;
A
#
# COMPACT_ATOMS: atom_id res chain seq x y z
N ASP A 1 25.87 3.73 -15.33
CA ASP A 1 24.55 4.12 -15.87
C ASP A 1 24.09 5.38 -15.15
N PRO A 2 23.90 6.52 -15.84
CA PRO A 2 23.40 7.77 -15.26
C PRO A 2 22.01 7.67 -14.61
N GLN A 3 21.24 6.62 -14.89
CA GLN A 3 19.90 6.39 -14.34
C GLN A 3 19.87 5.40 -13.17
N ASN A 4 21.02 4.89 -12.72
CA ASN A 4 21.06 3.99 -11.56
C ASN A 4 20.67 4.73 -10.28
N ARG A 5 19.55 4.35 -9.68
CA ARG A 5 19.03 4.95 -8.45
C ARG A 5 18.62 3.87 -7.46
N THR A 6 19.03 4.03 -6.21
CA THR A 6 18.60 3.18 -5.09
C THR A 6 17.70 4.00 -4.18
N ARG A 7 16.50 3.48 -3.90
CA ARG A 7 15.57 4.08 -2.93
C ARG A 7 15.79 3.45 -1.56
N PHE A 8 15.97 4.30 -0.55
CA PHE A 8 16.08 3.90 0.85
C PHE A 8 14.85 4.40 1.63
N LEU A 9 14.51 3.72 2.71
CA LEU A 9 13.47 4.14 3.66
C LEU A 9 14.09 4.20 5.06
N ALA A 10 13.88 5.31 5.77
CA ALA A 10 14.19 5.39 7.19
C ALA A 10 12.99 4.86 7.98
N VAL A 11 13.21 3.87 8.84
CA VAL A 11 12.17 3.19 9.62
C VAL A 11 12.37 3.48 11.09
N GLY A 12 11.31 3.90 11.78
CA GLY A 12 11.32 4.20 13.20
C GLY A 12 9.91 4.26 13.77
N HIS A 13 9.81 4.63 15.05
CA HIS A 13 8.53 4.74 15.75
C HIS A 13 7.85 6.11 15.65
N ILE A 14 8.54 7.09 15.04
CA ILE A 14 8.01 8.44 14.87
C ILE A 14 7.06 8.42 13.68
N GLU A 15 5.81 8.83 13.92
CA GLU A 15 4.86 9.10 12.86
C GLU A 15 5.06 10.55 12.38
N PRO A 16 5.53 10.78 11.15
CA PRO A 16 5.70 12.12 10.64
C PRO A 16 4.34 12.78 10.41
N LEU A 17 4.29 14.10 10.53
CA LEU A 17 3.14 14.90 10.11
C LEU A 17 3.01 14.85 8.58
N SER A 18 1.78 15.03 8.08
CA SER A 18 1.57 15.18 6.63
C SER A 18 2.39 16.35 6.08
N SER A 19 3.05 16.11 4.95
CA SER A 19 3.84 17.12 4.24
C SER A 19 3.08 17.78 3.08
N GLY A 20 1.85 17.34 2.80
CA GLY A 20 1.07 17.75 1.64
C GLY A 20 1.49 17.09 0.32
N LYS A 21 2.62 16.38 0.29
CA LYS A 21 3.06 15.52 -0.81
C LYS A 21 3.62 14.23 -0.23
N ASP A 22 2.74 13.35 0.19
CA ASP A 22 3.10 12.12 0.90
C ASP A 22 2.93 10.88 0.03
N LYS A 23 3.55 9.79 0.49
CA LYS A 23 3.24 8.42 0.09
C LYS A 23 2.81 7.63 1.32
N THR A 24 1.98 6.63 1.10
CA THR A 24 1.61 5.66 2.13
C THR A 24 1.97 4.25 1.68
N SER A 25 2.71 3.52 2.50
CA SER A 25 3.11 2.13 2.22
C SER A 25 2.25 1.14 3.00
N LEU A 26 1.87 0.05 2.32
CA LEU A 26 0.94 -0.97 2.79
C LEU A 26 1.50 -2.37 2.54
N ILE A 27 1.13 -3.31 3.40
CA ILE A 27 1.22 -4.75 3.13
C ILE A 27 -0.19 -5.32 3.16
N LEU A 28 -0.56 -6.03 2.10
CA LEU A 28 -1.88 -6.60 1.90
C LEU A 28 -1.76 -8.10 1.63
N ALA A 29 -2.75 -8.89 2.01
CA ALA A 29 -2.92 -10.25 1.49
C ALA A 29 -4.38 -10.50 1.15
N VAL A 30 -4.62 -11.18 0.03
CA VAL A 30 -5.96 -11.55 -0.41
C VAL A 30 -6.09 -13.07 -0.49
N PRO A 31 -7.31 -13.62 -0.33
CA PRO A 31 -7.55 -15.03 -0.57
C PRO A 31 -7.12 -15.41 -1.99
N ASN A 32 -6.54 -16.60 -2.15
CA ASN A 32 -6.16 -17.12 -3.46
C ASN A 32 -7.40 -17.59 -4.26
N ARG A 33 -8.11 -16.63 -4.85
CA ARG A 33 -9.27 -16.87 -5.73
C ARG A 33 -9.23 -15.94 -6.94
N ALA A 34 -9.93 -16.34 -8.01
CA ALA A 34 -10.15 -15.47 -9.16
C ALA A 34 -10.79 -14.13 -8.72
N GLY A 35 -10.30 -13.04 -9.31
CA GLY A 35 -10.78 -11.67 -9.03
C GLY A 35 -10.23 -11.03 -7.75
N ALA A 36 -9.58 -11.77 -6.85
CA ALA A 36 -9.20 -11.25 -5.54
C ALA A 36 -8.30 -9.99 -5.60
N VAL A 37 -7.34 -9.96 -6.53
CA VAL A 37 -6.47 -8.79 -6.74
C VAL A 37 -7.26 -7.62 -7.35
N TYR A 38 -8.18 -7.90 -8.27
CA TYR A 38 -9.03 -6.86 -8.86
C TYR A 38 -9.91 -6.20 -7.80
N ASP A 39 -10.60 -7.02 -7.00
CA ASP A 39 -11.46 -6.56 -5.91
C ASP A 39 -10.67 -5.70 -4.90
N MET A 40 -9.45 -6.13 -4.55
CA MET A 40 -8.56 -5.39 -3.66
C MET A 40 -8.14 -4.02 -4.22
N LEU A 41 -7.97 -3.89 -5.53
CA LEU A 41 -7.54 -2.63 -6.15
C LEU A 41 -8.71 -1.67 -6.45
N ALA A 42 -9.94 -2.18 -6.53
CA ALA A 42 -11.11 -1.38 -6.85
C ALA A 42 -11.35 -0.18 -5.90
N PRO A 43 -11.18 -0.29 -4.56
CA PRO A 43 -11.30 0.84 -3.65
C PRO A 43 -10.33 1.99 -3.94
N MET A 44 -9.12 1.68 -4.40
CA MET A 44 -8.12 2.70 -4.76
C MET A 44 -8.59 3.51 -5.96
N ALA A 45 -9.02 2.83 -7.02
CA ALA A 45 -9.54 3.46 -8.23
C ALA A 45 -10.80 4.29 -7.94
N ALA A 46 -11.75 3.75 -7.17
CA ALA A 46 -13.00 4.42 -6.82
C ALA A 46 -12.80 5.73 -6.01
N ASN A 47 -11.69 5.84 -5.27
CA ASN A 47 -11.34 7.03 -4.50
C ASN A 47 -10.28 7.91 -5.18
N GLY A 48 -9.87 7.60 -6.42
CA GLY A 48 -8.86 8.38 -7.14
C GLY A 48 -7.47 8.32 -6.49
N VAL A 49 -7.12 7.20 -5.87
CA VAL A 49 -5.82 6.99 -5.20
C VAL A 49 -4.88 6.25 -6.15
N SER A 50 -3.80 6.92 -6.58
CA SER A 50 -2.80 6.33 -7.48
C SER A 50 -1.79 5.47 -6.71
N MET A 51 -1.38 4.36 -7.33
CA MET A 51 -0.29 3.51 -6.83
C MET A 51 1.02 3.84 -7.55
N THR A 52 2.13 3.82 -6.82
CA THR A 52 3.49 3.99 -7.35
C THR A 52 4.35 2.74 -7.24
N ARG A 53 3.89 1.74 -6.48
CA ARG A 53 4.53 0.44 -6.34
C ARG A 53 3.46 -0.61 -6.09
N PHE A 54 3.59 -1.76 -6.75
CA PHE A 54 2.75 -2.93 -6.53
C PHE A 54 3.59 -4.18 -6.77
N GLU A 55 4.00 -4.85 -5.69
CA GLU A 55 4.86 -6.03 -5.76
C GLU A 55 4.28 -7.19 -4.96
N SER A 56 4.16 -8.36 -5.58
CA SER A 56 3.82 -9.60 -4.90
C SER A 56 5.06 -10.31 -4.36
N ARG A 57 4.96 -10.87 -3.16
CA ARG A 57 5.94 -11.80 -2.59
C ARG A 57 5.22 -13.03 -2.05
N PRO A 58 5.71 -14.26 -2.30
CA PRO A 58 5.12 -15.46 -1.74
C PRO A 58 5.21 -15.43 -0.20
N ALA A 59 4.11 -15.77 0.47
CA ALA A 59 4.09 -15.90 1.91
C ALA A 59 4.92 -17.13 2.33
N ARG A 60 5.70 -17.00 3.40
CA ARG A 60 6.56 -18.07 3.93
C ARG A 60 5.78 -19.15 4.70
N THR A 61 4.45 -19.05 4.75
CA THR A 61 3.53 -19.90 5.53
C THR A 61 3.11 -21.18 4.80
N GLY A 62 3.53 -21.39 3.55
CA GLY A 62 3.34 -22.65 2.82
C GLY A 62 1.96 -22.86 2.15
N GLN A 63 1.03 -21.90 2.29
CA GLN A 63 -0.36 -22.02 1.81
C GLN A 63 -0.64 -21.35 0.45
N TRP A 64 0.38 -21.11 -0.40
CA TRP A 64 0.20 -20.39 -1.67
C TRP A 64 -0.46 -18.99 -1.52
N GLU A 65 -0.21 -18.34 -0.38
CA GLU A 65 -0.68 -16.99 -0.10
C GLU A 65 0.36 -15.97 -0.59
N TYR A 66 -0.09 -14.79 -1.00
CA TYR A 66 0.78 -13.70 -1.44
C TYR A 66 0.62 -12.49 -0.53
N TYR A 67 1.75 -11.90 -0.16
CA TYR A 67 1.80 -10.54 0.34
C TYR A 67 2.02 -9.58 -0.82
N PHE A 68 1.21 -8.52 -0.87
CA PHE A 68 1.35 -7.41 -1.79
C PHE A 68 1.91 -6.21 -1.04
N TYR A 69 3.06 -5.73 -1.48
CA TYR A 69 3.67 -4.49 -1.01
C TYR A 69 3.22 -3.37 -1.95
N VAL A 70 2.50 -2.41 -1.41
CA VAL A 70 1.86 -1.35 -2.19
C VAL A 70 2.28 0.01 -1.66
N ASP A 71 2.69 0.91 -2.55
CA ASP A 71 2.86 2.32 -2.23
C ASP A 71 1.80 3.13 -2.96
N VAL A 72 1.06 3.97 -2.25
CA VAL A 72 0.09 4.92 -2.82
C VAL A 72 0.56 6.36 -2.67
N LEU A 73 0.08 7.23 -3.56
CA LEU A 73 0.20 8.68 -3.39
C LEU A 73 -0.85 9.19 -2.39
N GLY A 74 -0.40 10.07 -1.50
CA GLY A 74 -1.22 10.69 -0.45
C GLY A 74 -0.89 10.17 0.95
N HIS A 75 -1.26 10.97 1.94
CA HIS A 75 -1.16 10.67 3.36
C HIS A 75 -2.35 9.81 3.80
N ARG A 76 -2.19 8.93 4.79
CA ARG A 76 -3.29 8.09 5.30
C ARG A 76 -4.47 8.90 5.86
N ASP A 77 -4.21 10.14 6.26
CA ASP A 77 -5.21 11.07 6.81
C ASP A 77 -5.89 11.93 5.73
N ASP A 78 -5.42 11.87 4.47
CA ASP A 78 -6.11 12.51 3.36
C ASP A 78 -7.46 11.84 3.14
N ALA A 79 -8.54 12.62 3.01
CA ALA A 79 -9.91 12.08 3.04
C ALA A 79 -10.16 11.00 1.97
N ASN A 80 -9.58 11.12 0.78
CA ASN A 80 -9.70 10.11 -0.27
C ASN A 80 -8.89 8.84 0.03
N VAL A 81 -7.68 8.99 0.57
CA VAL A 81 -6.82 7.87 0.97
C VAL A 81 -7.44 7.12 2.15
N ALA A 82 -7.87 7.83 3.19
CA ALA A 82 -8.54 7.25 4.36
C ALA A 82 -9.75 6.39 3.97
N ARG A 83 -10.60 6.89 3.06
CA ARG A 83 -11.74 6.13 2.52
C ARG A 83 -11.30 4.88 1.75
N ALA A 84 -10.27 4.99 0.92
CA ALA A 84 -9.73 3.85 0.18
C ALA A 84 -9.17 2.77 1.13
N LEU A 85 -8.40 3.19 2.13
CA LEU A 85 -7.81 2.30 3.14
C LEU A 85 -8.89 1.57 3.95
N ALA A 86 -9.92 2.30 4.41
CA ALA A 86 -11.03 1.71 5.17
C ALA A 86 -11.80 0.66 4.35
N ALA A 87 -12.11 0.98 3.08
CA ALA A 87 -12.78 0.04 2.18
C ALA A 87 -11.92 -1.20 1.89
N LEU A 88 -10.61 -1.02 1.74
CA LEU A 88 -9.67 -2.10 1.46
C LEU A 88 -9.50 -3.02 2.68
N GLN A 89 -9.36 -2.45 3.89
CA GLN A 89 -9.25 -3.18 5.15
C GLN A 89 -10.43 -4.13 5.39
N ALA A 90 -11.63 -3.78 4.91
CA ALA A 90 -12.83 -4.60 5.06
C ALA A 90 -12.86 -5.86 4.16
N GLN A 91 -11.99 -5.93 3.14
CA GLN A 91 -12.07 -6.96 2.08
C GLN A 91 -10.87 -7.91 2.03
N VAL A 92 -9.74 -7.53 2.61
CA VAL A 92 -8.49 -8.28 2.52
C VAL A 92 -8.29 -9.19 3.74
N ALA A 93 -7.58 -10.30 3.54
CA ALA A 93 -7.26 -11.25 4.61
C ALA A 93 -6.18 -10.72 5.56
N PHE A 94 -5.31 -9.85 5.04
CA PHE A 94 -4.29 -9.15 5.83
C PHE A 94 -4.18 -7.71 5.36
N PHE A 95 -4.09 -6.78 6.32
CA PHE A 95 -3.95 -5.35 6.08
C PHE A 95 -2.98 -4.76 7.10
N LYS A 96 -1.94 -4.08 6.62
CA LYS A 96 -1.04 -3.32 7.48
C LYS A 96 -0.58 -2.05 6.79
N VAL A 97 -0.82 -0.92 7.43
CA VAL A 97 -0.17 0.35 7.10
C VAL A 97 1.23 0.34 7.71
N LEU A 98 2.26 0.55 6.90
CA LEU A 98 3.65 0.67 7.35
C LEU A 98 3.98 2.10 7.77
N GLY A 99 3.33 3.09 7.15
CA GLY A 99 3.46 4.50 7.47
C GLY A 99 3.13 5.39 6.27
N SER A 100 2.84 6.65 6.58
CA SER A 100 2.78 7.73 5.61
C SER A 100 4.01 8.63 5.78
N TYR A 101 4.60 9.08 4.69
CA TYR A 101 5.86 9.82 4.71
C TYR A 101 6.00 10.73 3.49
N PRO A 102 6.83 11.79 3.56
CA PRO A 102 7.04 12.70 2.43
C PRO A 102 7.53 11.95 1.18
N ALA A 103 6.92 12.26 0.04
CA ALA A 103 7.34 11.78 -1.26
C ALA A 103 8.67 12.45 -1.66
N GLN A 104 9.63 11.64 -2.12
CA GLN A 104 10.88 12.10 -2.75
C GLN A 104 10.68 12.37 -4.24
#